data_AF-A0A554JY19-F1
#
_entry.id   AF-A0A554JY19-F1
#
_cell.length_a   1.000
_cell.length_b   1.000
_cell.length_c   1.000
_cell.angle_alpha   90.00
_cell.angle_beta   90.00
_cell.angle_gamma   90.00
#
_symmetry.space_group_name_H-M   'P 1'
#
loop_
_entity.id
_entity.type
_entity.pdbx_description
1 polymer ?
#
loop_
_entity_poly.entity_id
_entity_poly.type
_entity_poly.pdbx_seq_one_letter_code
_entity_poly.pdbx_strand_id
1 'polypeptide(L)'
;MACSLPRGSLAIGSLFALFLVPGCLKKPELPDLRQANKLKIDYHINQQPKSLVISDPKQVKDIISTVKVRETWKDVHPAFPDVAVVWFFFPAEEKRFKAKFSPEPTNLATEWGMLYLESDAFYQKINEVVSKHEGRPVEILKEKFD
;
A
#
# COMPACT_ATOMS: atom_id res chain seq x y z
N MET A 1 -73.53 -42.28 -0.17
CA MET A 1 -72.86 -42.85 -1.37
C MET A 1 -71.94 -41.79 -1.94
N ALA A 2 -70.66 -42.16 -2.11
CA ALA A 2 -69.56 -41.66 -2.98
C ALA A 2 -69.72 -40.30 -3.72
N CYS A 3 -68.71 -39.50 -4.05
CA CYS A 3 -67.26 -39.41 -3.85
C CYS A 3 -66.88 -38.07 -4.53
N SER A 4 -66.01 -37.24 -3.95
CA SER A 4 -65.02 -36.42 -4.69
C SER A 4 -64.27 -35.48 -3.75
N LEU A 5 -62.96 -35.71 -3.64
CA LEU A 5 -61.98 -34.74 -3.16
C LEU A 5 -61.16 -34.31 -4.39
N PRO A 6 -60.99 -33.01 -4.67
CA PRO A 6 -59.99 -32.59 -5.64
C PRO A 6 -58.61 -32.61 -4.99
N ARG A 7 -57.70 -33.29 -5.69
CA ARG A 7 -56.25 -33.25 -5.49
C ARG A 7 -55.75 -31.82 -5.69
N GLY A 8 -55.19 -31.23 -4.65
CA GLY A 8 -54.35 -30.03 -4.73
C GLY A 8 -52.96 -30.37 -4.18
N SER A 9 -52.06 -30.75 -5.09
CA SER A 9 -50.66 -31.03 -4.80
C SER A 9 -49.90 -29.72 -4.60
N LEU A 10 -49.50 -29.41 -3.37
CA LEU A 10 -48.61 -28.29 -3.05
C LEU A 10 -47.21 -28.86 -2.78
N ALA A 11 -46.48 -29.13 -3.87
CA ALA A 11 -45.05 -29.35 -3.79
C ALA A 11 -44.37 -27.98 -3.69
N ILE A 12 -44.04 -27.58 -2.45
CA ILE A 12 -43.17 -26.43 -2.16
C ILE A 12 -41.75 -26.84 -2.56
N GLY A 13 -41.46 -26.78 -3.85
CA GLY A 13 -40.12 -26.96 -4.42
C GLY A 13 -39.42 -25.60 -4.53
N SER A 14 -39.15 -24.95 -3.39
CA SER A 14 -38.30 -23.77 -3.37
C SER A 14 -36.83 -24.20 -3.40
N LEU A 15 -36.37 -24.62 -4.58
CA LEU A 15 -34.94 -24.79 -4.84
C LEU A 15 -34.37 -23.40 -5.17
N PHE A 16 -34.08 -22.62 -4.13
CA PHE A 16 -33.19 -21.48 -4.27
C PHE A 16 -31.81 -22.03 -4.67
N ALA A 17 -31.56 -22.12 -5.97
CA ALA A 17 -30.23 -22.29 -6.50
C ALA A 17 -29.44 -21.01 -6.17
N LEU A 18 -28.79 -21.03 -5.00
CA LEU A 18 -27.66 -20.15 -4.71
C LEU A 18 -26.59 -20.46 -5.76
N PHE A 19 -26.60 -19.70 -6.85
CA PHE A 19 -25.45 -19.55 -7.72
C PHE A 19 -24.33 -18.96 -6.85
N LEU A 20 -23.51 -19.85 -6.27
CA LEU A 20 -22.15 -19.57 -5.88
C LEU A 20 -21.42 -19.15 -7.15
N VAL A 21 -21.52 -17.88 -7.52
CA VAL A 21 -20.57 -17.26 -8.42
C VAL A 21 -19.23 -17.36 -7.68
N PRO A 22 -18.24 -18.14 -8.17
CA PRO A 22 -16.91 -18.08 -7.61
C PRO A 22 -16.41 -16.68 -7.96
N GLY A 23 -16.60 -15.76 -7.02
CA GLY A 23 -15.91 -14.48 -7.02
C GLY A 23 -14.43 -14.82 -6.97
N CYS A 24 -13.81 -14.89 -8.14
CA CYS A 24 -12.38 -14.66 -8.28
C CYS A 24 -12.14 -13.27 -7.71
N LEU A 25 -11.93 -13.20 -6.39
CA LEU A 25 -11.31 -12.09 -5.70
C LEU A 25 -9.96 -11.93 -6.38
N LYS A 26 -9.92 -11.09 -7.41
CA LYS A 26 -8.67 -10.67 -8.07
C LYS A 26 -7.78 -10.20 -6.94
N LYS A 27 -6.70 -10.94 -6.69
CA LYS A 27 -5.70 -10.57 -5.70
C LYS A 27 -5.30 -9.12 -6.02
N PRO A 28 -5.31 -8.19 -5.06
CA PRO A 28 -4.82 -6.85 -5.31
C PRO A 28 -3.37 -6.97 -5.79
N GLU A 29 -3.13 -6.40 -6.96
CA GLU A 29 -1.83 -6.30 -7.61
C GLU A 29 -1.18 -4.99 -7.14
N LEU A 30 0.13 -5.03 -6.93
CA LEU A 30 0.88 -3.83 -6.57
C LEU A 30 0.77 -2.83 -7.74
N PRO A 31 0.38 -1.57 -7.51
CA PRO A 31 0.33 -0.59 -8.59
C PRO A 31 1.74 -0.37 -9.16
N ASP A 32 1.84 -0.14 -10.46
CA ASP A 32 3.10 0.19 -11.10
C ASP A 32 3.60 1.55 -10.62
N LEU A 33 4.51 1.55 -9.64
CA LEU A 33 5.04 2.77 -9.02
C LEU A 33 5.65 3.73 -10.04
N ARG A 34 6.09 3.26 -11.22
CA ARG A 34 6.66 4.08 -12.31
C ARG A 34 5.65 5.06 -12.90
N GLN A 35 4.36 4.84 -12.68
CA GLN A 35 3.30 5.74 -13.10
C GLN A 35 3.08 6.90 -12.12
N ALA A 36 3.71 6.88 -10.94
CA ALA A 36 3.56 7.97 -9.98
C ALA A 36 4.20 9.25 -10.51
N ASN A 37 3.48 10.36 -10.39
CA ASN A 37 3.92 11.68 -10.86
C ASN A 37 4.28 12.64 -9.73
N LYS A 38 3.96 12.28 -8.50
CA LYS A 38 4.21 13.06 -7.29
C LYS A 38 4.48 12.12 -6.13
N LEU A 39 5.39 12.53 -5.25
CA LEU A 39 5.67 11.88 -3.99
C LEU A 39 5.39 12.84 -2.83
N LYS A 40 4.90 12.31 -1.72
CA LYS A 40 4.89 13.01 -0.43
C LYS A 40 5.61 12.14 0.59
N ILE A 41 6.62 12.70 1.26
CA ILE A 41 7.37 12.04 2.31
C ILE A 41 6.95 12.69 3.62
N ASP A 42 6.21 11.96 4.45
CA ASP A 42 5.91 12.33 5.83
C ASP A 42 6.95 11.68 6.74
N TYR A 43 7.58 12.45 7.63
CA TYR A 43 8.66 11.97 8.49
C TYR A 43 8.70 12.79 9.79
N HIS A 44 9.52 12.39 10.75
CA HIS A 44 9.69 13.10 12.01
C HIS A 44 11.14 13.58 12.17
N ILE A 45 11.30 14.75 12.78
CA ILE A 45 12.59 15.28 13.26
C ILE A 45 12.37 15.75 14.68
N ASN A 46 13.14 15.23 15.65
CA ASN A 46 12.96 15.57 17.07
C ASN A 46 11.48 15.49 17.52
N GLN A 47 10.78 14.42 17.15
CA GLN A 47 9.34 14.19 17.40
C GLN A 47 8.37 15.18 16.73
N GLN A 48 8.86 16.14 15.93
CA GLN A 48 8.02 17.04 15.17
C GLN A 48 7.69 16.44 13.80
N PRO A 49 6.40 16.29 13.45
CA PRO A 49 6.01 15.80 12.14
C PRO A 49 6.33 16.83 11.07
N LYS A 50 6.93 16.37 9.98
CA LYS A 50 7.28 17.15 8.79
C LYS A 50 6.79 16.44 7.54
N SER A 51 6.66 17.22 6.47
CA SER A 51 6.21 16.72 5.17
C SER A 51 6.99 17.40 4.07
N LEU A 52 7.46 16.61 3.10
CA LEU A 52 8.09 17.09 1.87
C LEU A 52 7.28 16.58 0.67
N VAL A 53 6.83 17.51 -0.18
CA VAL A 53 6.15 17.17 -1.44
C VAL A 53 7.10 17.36 -2.61
N ILE A 54 7.18 16.35 -3.46
CA ILE A 54 8.04 16.33 -4.64
C ILE A 54 7.16 16.12 -5.87
N SER A 55 7.09 17.15 -6.70
CA SER A 55 6.30 17.14 -7.95
C SER A 55 7.16 17.33 -9.20
N ASP A 56 8.49 17.52 -9.06
CA ASP A 56 9.39 17.59 -10.20
C ASP A 56 9.50 16.20 -10.87
N PRO A 57 9.13 16.04 -12.15
CA PRO A 57 9.09 14.73 -12.79
C PRO A 57 10.43 14.01 -12.84
N LYS A 58 11.55 14.75 -12.95
CA LYS A 58 12.89 14.14 -12.99
C LYS A 58 13.23 13.59 -11.62
N GLN A 59 12.98 14.35 -10.56
CA GLN A 59 13.24 13.92 -9.18
C GLN A 59 12.33 12.75 -8.77
N VAL A 60 11.05 12.79 -9.14
CA VAL A 60 10.11 11.68 -8.88
C VAL A 60 10.59 10.39 -9.55
N LYS A 61 10.95 10.47 -10.84
CA LYS A 61 11.46 9.32 -11.59
C LYS A 61 12.76 8.77 -11.02
N ASP A 62 13.68 9.65 -10.64
CA ASP A 62 14.96 9.30 -10.00
C ASP A 62 14.72 8.51 -8.71
N ILE A 63 13.85 9.01 -7.83
CA ILE A 63 13.49 8.32 -6.58
C ILE A 63 12.84 6.95 -6.87
N ILE A 64 11.83 6.90 -7.74
CA ILE A 64 11.13 5.64 -8.05
C ILE A 64 12.08 4.59 -8.65
N SER A 65 13.07 5.01 -9.44
CA SER A 65 14.03 4.09 -10.06
C SER A 65 14.90 3.32 -9.06
N THR A 66 14.98 3.81 -7.81
CA THR A 66 15.69 3.13 -6.72
C THR A 66 14.85 2.04 -6.04
N VAL A 67 13.55 2.00 -6.30
CA VAL A 67 12.65 0.96 -5.75
C VAL A 67 12.79 -0.31 -6.58
N LYS A 68 13.56 -1.27 -6.06
CA LYS A 68 13.70 -2.60 -6.65
C LYS A 68 13.11 -3.63 -5.69
N VAL A 69 11.98 -4.22 -6.07
CA VAL A 69 11.26 -5.17 -5.21
C VAL A 69 11.78 -6.57 -5.47
N ARG A 70 12.35 -7.19 -4.43
CA ARG A 70 12.75 -8.60 -4.41
C ARG A 70 11.54 -9.51 -4.23
N GLU A 71 10.68 -9.19 -3.27
CA GLU A 71 9.57 -10.04 -2.86
C GLU A 71 8.44 -9.20 -2.25
N THR A 72 7.19 -9.70 -2.35
CA THR A 72 6.02 -9.11 -1.70
C THR A 72 5.33 -10.15 -0.84
N TRP A 73 5.08 -9.82 0.43
CA TRP A 73 4.30 -10.68 1.33
C TRP A 73 2.98 -9.99 1.67
N LYS A 74 1.85 -10.69 1.48
CA LYS A 74 0.51 -10.09 1.52
C LYS A 74 -0.19 -10.12 2.89
N ASP A 75 0.47 -10.59 3.93
CA ASP A 75 -0.16 -10.74 5.24
C ASP A 75 -0.11 -9.45 6.06
N VAL A 76 -1.15 -9.25 6.88
CA VAL A 76 -1.28 -8.08 7.77
C VAL A 76 -0.17 -8.12 8.79
N HIS A 77 0.80 -7.21 8.65
CA HIS A 77 1.91 -7.10 9.57
C HIS A 77 1.54 -6.33 10.84
N PRO A 78 2.23 -6.60 11.97
CA PRO A 78 2.16 -5.73 13.15
C PRO A 78 2.39 -4.27 12.79
N ALA A 79 1.66 -3.38 13.48
CA ALA A 79 1.83 -1.94 13.31
C ALA A 79 3.27 -1.55 13.68
N PHE A 80 4.08 -1.22 12.67
CA PHE A 80 5.36 -0.55 12.89
C PHE A 80 5.10 0.92 13.28
N PRO A 81 5.91 1.51 14.16
CA PRO A 81 5.87 2.95 14.37
C PRO A 81 6.11 3.67 13.04
N ASP A 82 5.29 4.68 12.76
CA ASP A 82 5.34 5.43 11.49
C ASP A 82 6.55 6.39 11.49
N VAL A 83 7.76 5.85 11.34
CA VAL A 83 9.00 6.64 11.34
C VAL A 83 9.05 7.57 10.13
N ALA A 84 8.74 7.01 8.97
CA ALA A 84 8.41 7.78 7.79
C ALA A 84 7.45 7.04 6.88
N VAL A 85 6.70 7.81 6.10
CA VAL A 85 5.70 7.35 5.16
C VAL A 85 5.93 8.03 3.82
N VAL A 86 6.04 7.24 2.76
CA VAL A 86 6.08 7.73 1.38
C VAL A 86 4.73 7.43 0.73
N TRP A 87 4.10 8.49 0.24
CA TRP A 87 2.89 8.42 -0.56
C TRP A 87 3.24 8.64 -2.02
N PHE A 88 2.82 7.70 -2.86
CA PHE A 88 2.94 7.78 -4.31
C PHE A 88 1.59 8.17 -4.88
N PHE A 89 1.53 9.22 -5.68
CA PHE A 89 0.30 9.71 -6.30
C PHE A 89 0.31 9.41 -7.80
N PHE A 90 -0.79 8.86 -8.30
CA PHE A 90 -0.93 8.47 -9.70
C PHE A 90 -1.92 9.41 -10.41
N PRO A 91 -1.54 10.00 -11.56
CA PRO A 91 -2.38 10.97 -12.27
C PRO A 91 -3.66 10.35 -12.84
N ALA A 92 -3.61 9.08 -13.24
CA ALA A 92 -4.68 8.45 -14.01
C ALA A 92 -5.85 7.95 -13.16
N GLU A 93 -5.65 7.72 -11.86
CA GLU A 93 -6.62 6.95 -11.05
C GLU A 93 -7.07 7.67 -9.78
N GLU A 94 -6.58 8.88 -9.50
CA GLU A 94 -6.67 9.55 -8.18
C GLU A 94 -6.27 8.66 -6.99
N LYS A 95 -5.61 7.54 -7.28
CA LYS A 95 -5.15 6.59 -6.27
C LYS A 95 -3.87 7.11 -5.65
N ARG A 96 -3.68 6.72 -4.40
CA ARG A 96 -2.44 6.88 -3.66
C ARG A 96 -1.99 5.51 -3.19
N PHE A 97 -0.69 5.29 -3.22
CA PHE A 97 -0.06 4.10 -2.66
C PHE A 97 0.74 4.54 -1.43
N LYS A 98 0.45 3.93 -0.28
CA LYS A 98 1.13 4.23 0.99
C LYS A 98 2.21 3.18 1.27
N ALA A 99 3.46 3.62 1.40
CA ALA A 99 4.57 2.81 1.90
C ALA A 99 5.11 3.42 3.19
N LYS A 100 5.22 2.63 4.24
CA LYS A 100 5.76 3.00 5.55
C LYS A 100 7.12 2.34 5.70
N PHE A 101 8.10 3.07 6.21
CA PHE A 101 9.40 2.49 6.52
C PHE A 101 9.30 1.58 7.75
N SER A 102 9.91 0.40 7.63
CA SER A 102 10.25 -0.47 8.75
C SER A 102 11.60 -0.04 9.36
N PRO A 103 11.93 -0.42 10.61
CA PRO A 103 13.29 -0.29 11.15
C PRO A 103 14.36 -0.96 10.27
N GLU A 104 13.99 -1.96 9.47
CA GLU A 104 14.86 -2.53 8.44
C GLU A 104 14.75 -1.71 7.13
N PRO A 105 15.85 -1.08 6.64
CA PRO A 105 15.84 -0.21 5.46
C PRO A 105 15.39 -0.88 4.15
N THR A 106 15.41 -2.21 4.11
CA THR A 106 15.00 -3.01 2.95
C THR A 106 13.51 -3.36 2.98
N ASN A 107 12.76 -2.97 4.00
CA ASN A 107 11.38 -3.42 4.18
C ASN A 107 10.43 -2.21 4.20
N LEU A 108 9.39 -2.25 3.37
CA LEU A 108 8.33 -1.25 3.35
C LEU A 108 6.99 -1.91 3.69
N ALA A 109 6.32 -1.41 4.73
CA ALA A 109 4.97 -1.82 5.08
C ALA A 109 3.95 -1.02 4.27
N THR A 110 2.95 -1.70 3.72
CA THR A 110 1.94 -1.11 2.83
C THR A 110 0.55 -1.54 3.30
N GLU A 111 -0.50 -0.95 2.72
CA GLU A 111 -1.87 -1.39 2.98
C GLU A 111 -2.19 -2.80 2.44
N TRP A 112 -1.31 -3.40 1.62
CA TRP A 112 -1.47 -4.75 1.06
C TRP A 112 -0.44 -5.77 1.60
N GLY A 113 0.34 -5.41 2.61
CA GLY A 113 1.40 -6.25 3.20
C GLY A 113 2.79 -5.62 3.13
N MET A 114 3.84 -6.42 3.01
CA MET A 114 5.25 -5.99 3.01
C MET A 114 5.87 -6.06 1.62
N LEU A 115 6.66 -5.04 1.28
CA LEU A 115 7.61 -5.07 0.17
C LEU A 115 9.01 -5.28 0.72
N TYR A 116 9.69 -6.31 0.23
CA TYR A 116 11.11 -6.54 0.46
C TYR A 116 11.87 -6.00 -0.74
N LEU A 117 12.75 -5.04 -0.50
CA LEU A 117 13.59 -4.42 -1.50
C LEU A 117 14.88 -5.23 -1.68
N GLU A 118 15.47 -5.15 -2.88
CA GLU A 118 16.77 -5.78 -3.16
C GLU A 118 17.93 -5.11 -2.39
N SER A 119 17.78 -3.83 -2.03
CA SER A 119 18.80 -3.04 -1.34
C SER A 119 18.17 -1.89 -0.55
N ASP A 120 18.98 -1.18 0.24
CA ASP A 120 18.60 0.04 0.97
C ASP A 120 18.66 1.31 0.09
N ALA A 121 18.88 1.19 -1.22
CA ALA A 121 19.04 2.34 -2.12
C ALA A 121 17.87 3.32 -2.07
N PHE A 122 16.63 2.81 -1.97
CA PHE A 122 15.45 3.66 -1.80
C PHE A 122 15.50 4.45 -0.49
N TYR A 123 15.85 3.80 0.62
CA TYR A 123 16.02 4.47 1.90
C TYR A 123 17.11 5.56 1.85
N GLN A 124 18.28 5.24 1.30
CA GLN A 124 19.37 6.20 1.13
C GLN A 124 18.94 7.41 0.29
N LYS A 125 18.17 7.17 -0.78
CA LYS A 125 17.66 8.23 -1.65
C LYS A 125 16.67 9.15 -0.94
N ILE A 126 15.79 8.60 -0.11
CA ILE A 126 14.88 9.41 0.70
C ILE A 126 15.65 10.24 1.73
N ASN A 127 16.66 9.67 2.39
CA ASN A 127 17.54 10.44 3.29
C ASN A 127 18.29 11.57 2.57
N GLU A 128 18.82 11.32 1.37
CA GLU A 128 19.47 12.34 0.54
C GLU A 128 18.53 13.53 0.27
N VAL A 129 17.31 13.22 -0.18
CA VAL A 129 16.32 14.22 -0.55
C VAL A 129 15.82 15.02 0.65
N VAL A 130 15.55 14.35 1.77
CA VAL A 130 15.15 15.02 3.02
C VAL A 130 16.30 15.84 3.59
N SER A 131 17.53 15.32 3.62
CA SER A 131 18.71 16.06 4.09
C SER A 131 18.93 17.33 3.28
N LYS A 132 18.79 17.25 1.96
CA LYS A 132 18.88 18.42 1.08
C LYS A 132 17.80 19.45 1.38
N HIS A 133 16.57 19.01 1.63
CA HIS A 133 15.47 19.91 2.00
C HIS A 133 15.70 20.59 3.36
N GLU A 134 16.22 19.85 4.33
CA GLU A 134 16.46 20.30 5.69
C GLU A 134 17.76 21.11 5.86
N GLY A 135 18.62 21.13 4.84
CA GLY A 135 19.91 21.84 4.87
C GLY A 135 20.94 21.22 5.81
N ARG A 136 20.72 19.98 6.26
CA ARG A 136 21.61 19.22 7.16
C ARG A 136 21.47 17.72 6.92
N PRO A 137 22.43 16.89 7.34
CA PRO A 137 22.25 15.44 7.34
C PRO A 137 21.06 15.03 8.22
N VAL A 138 20.20 14.17 7.67
CA VAL A 138 19.05 13.56 8.33
C VAL A 138 19.09 12.06 8.06
N GLU A 139 18.94 11.26 9.11
CA GLU A 139 18.80 9.81 9.01
C GLU A 139 17.47 9.38 9.60
N ILE A 140 16.48 9.20 8.72
CA ILE A 140 15.07 9.12 9.10
C ILE A 140 14.80 7.97 10.07
N LEU A 141 15.45 6.80 9.92
CA LEU A 141 15.24 5.66 10.81
C LEU A 141 15.87 5.81 12.21
N LYS A 142 16.79 6.77 12.39
CA LYS A 142 17.46 7.02 13.67
C LYS A 142 16.86 8.16 14.47
N GLU A 143 15.93 8.91 13.89
CA GLU A 143 15.15 9.92 14.59
C GLU A 143 14.22 9.20 15.58
N LYS A 144 14.61 9.18 16.86
CA LYS A 144 13.94 8.40 17.91
C LYS A 144 12.53 8.91 18.19
N PHE A 145 11.59 7.97 18.32
CA PHE A 145 10.41 8.13 19.16
C PHE A 145 10.84 7.64 20.55
N ASP A 146 11.13 8.56 21.46
CA ASP A 146 11.26 8.20 22.88
C ASP A 146 9.86 7.92 23.46
#